data_AF-A0A6A2F670-F1
#
_entry.id   AF-A0A6A2F670-F1
#
_cell.length_a   1.000
_cell.length_b   1.000
_cell.length_c   1.000
_cell.angle_alpha   90.00
_cell.angle_beta   90.00
_cell.angle_gamma   90.00
#
_symmetry.space_group_name_H-M   'P 1'
#
loop_
_entity.id
_entity.type
_entity.pdbx_description
1 polymer ?
#
loop_
_entity_poly.entity_id
_entity_poly.type
_entity_poly.pdbx_seq_one_letter_code
_entity_poly.pdbx_strand_id
1 'polypeptide(L)'
;MKTIFKTVLLIGVLIIGITAVSGINDILNKGNIVSQELKKNEIESYKTTHFKDDKVFIRVHPEISDGSTLTKYVNQRTATLKYLSNTHGDTIVDAVITFNDKYPIEAYRSFMNSYGLEELSYMYNSYPEGMGVLSNETPTKLIKQTEENIGRNYTDFKLIDKIVSVKTRIHAKDLLRIQSDKRVFLVDAGPEDVYRENSNKEIRTTIDYIYPVYIKFGR
;
A
#
# COMPACT_ATOMS: atom_id res chain seq x y z
N MET A 1 -0.81 17.32 42.66
CA MET A 1 0.14 16.84 41.63
C MET A 1 -0.64 16.38 40.41
N LYS A 2 -0.70 17.19 39.34
CA LYS A 2 -1.28 16.80 38.05
C LYS A 2 -0.11 16.60 37.08
N THR A 3 0.18 15.35 36.76
CA THR A 3 1.20 14.98 35.78
C THR A 3 0.65 15.31 34.40
N ILE A 4 1.11 16.41 33.83
CA ILE A 4 0.80 16.81 32.46
C ILE A 4 1.63 15.88 31.56
N PHE A 5 0.99 14.85 31.01
CA PHE A 5 1.53 14.09 29.88
C PHE A 5 1.66 15.08 28.71
N LYS A 6 2.89 15.57 28.48
CA LYS A 6 3.25 16.24 27.24
C LYS A 6 3.27 15.16 26.16
N THR A 7 2.13 14.95 25.50
CA THR A 7 2.06 14.29 24.20
C THR A 7 2.86 15.13 23.22
N VAL A 8 4.16 14.83 23.10
CA VAL A 8 4.97 15.32 21.98
C VAL A 8 4.51 14.53 20.78
N LEU A 9 3.48 15.05 20.11
CA LEU A 9 3.02 14.58 18.82
C LEU A 9 4.10 14.97 17.80
N LEU A 10 5.13 14.14 17.70
CA LEU A 10 6.13 14.27 16.66
C LEU A 10 5.48 13.78 15.36
N ILE A 11 4.66 14.61 14.71
CA ILE A 11 4.28 14.42 13.30
C ILE A 11 5.51 14.74 12.46
N GLY A 12 6.57 13.96 12.64
CA GLY A 12 7.65 13.86 11.69
C GLY A 12 7.25 12.73 10.76
N VAL A 13 6.59 13.05 9.64
CA VAL A 13 6.61 12.15 8.50
C VAL A 13 8.08 12.13 8.06
N LEU A 14 8.87 11.20 8.61
CA LEU A 14 10.16 10.85 8.05
C LEU A 14 9.83 10.13 6.74
N ILE A 15 9.57 10.92 5.70
CA ILE A 15 9.73 10.48 4.32
C ILE A 15 11.23 10.28 4.20
N ILE A 16 11.73 9.14 4.67
CA ILE A 16 12.97 8.61 4.11
C ILE A 16 12.57 8.33 2.67
N GLY A 17 12.85 9.30 1.81
CA GLY A 17 12.79 9.16 0.38
C GLY A 17 13.81 8.11 -0.01
N ILE A 18 13.45 6.84 0.14
CA ILE A 18 14.17 5.75 -0.47
C ILE A 18 13.52 5.56 -1.83
N THR A 19 14.11 6.24 -2.80
CA THR A 19 14.12 5.83 -4.20
C THR A 19 14.63 4.40 -4.28
N ALA A 20 13.77 3.42 -4.07
CA ALA A 20 14.04 2.02 -4.38
C ALA A 20 12.73 1.26 -4.54
N VAL A 21 11.99 1.57 -5.61
CA VAL A 21 11.33 0.47 -6.31
C VAL A 21 12.20 0.25 -7.52
N SER A 22 13.22 -0.62 -7.41
CA SER A 22 14.13 -0.88 -8.53
C SER A 22 13.35 -1.29 -9.78
N GLY A 23 12.20 -1.96 -9.61
CA GLY A 23 11.27 -2.29 -10.68
C GLY A 23 10.42 -1.15 -11.26
N ILE A 24 10.28 0.02 -10.63
CA ILE A 24 9.52 1.16 -11.19
C ILE A 24 10.43 2.09 -12.00
N ASN A 25 11.72 2.21 -11.65
CA ASN A 25 12.64 3.05 -12.41
C ASN A 25 12.88 2.52 -13.83
N ASP A 26 12.94 1.20 -14.02
CA ASP A 26 13.00 0.59 -15.36
C ASP A 26 11.70 0.76 -16.13
N ILE A 27 10.55 0.71 -15.44
CA ILE A 27 9.24 0.93 -16.06
C ILE A 27 9.10 2.41 -16.49
N LEU A 28 9.51 3.38 -15.67
CA LEU A 28 9.36 4.82 -15.94
C LEU A 28 10.44 5.43 -16.85
N ASN A 29 11.18 4.61 -17.60
CA ASN A 29 12.13 5.12 -18.57
C ASN A 29 11.36 5.90 -19.65
N LYS A 30 11.45 7.24 -19.64
CA LYS A 30 10.55 8.15 -20.38
C LYS A 30 10.46 7.86 -21.89
N GLY A 31 11.48 7.23 -22.48
CA GLY A 31 11.49 6.82 -23.89
C GLY A 31 10.51 5.69 -24.27
N ASN A 32 9.93 5.01 -23.27
CA ASN A 32 9.00 3.90 -23.46
C ASN A 32 7.54 4.25 -23.16
N ILE A 33 7.25 5.47 -22.70
CA ILE A 33 5.89 5.95 -22.43
C ILE A 33 5.20 6.25 -23.77
N VAL A 34 4.05 5.63 -24.01
CA VAL A 34 3.20 5.85 -25.19
C VAL A 34 2.17 6.93 -24.91
N SER A 35 1.52 6.86 -23.75
CA SER A 35 0.50 7.83 -23.35
C SER A 35 0.36 7.88 -21.83
N GLN A 36 -0.27 8.96 -21.37
CA GLN A 36 -0.65 9.17 -19.98
C GLN A 36 -2.04 9.77 -19.93
N GLU A 37 -2.87 9.24 -19.04
CA GLU A 37 -4.21 9.77 -18.80
C GLU A 37 -4.40 10.01 -17.31
N LEU A 38 -5.10 11.08 -16.98
CA LEU A 38 -5.53 11.37 -15.62
C LEU A 38 -7.04 11.23 -15.58
N LYS A 39 -7.52 10.28 -14.78
CA LYS A 39 -8.94 10.09 -14.51
C LYS A 39 -9.23 10.51 -13.08
N LYS A 40 -10.40 11.11 -12.87
CA LYS A 40 -10.85 11.55 -11.57
C LYS A 40 -12.35 11.31 -11.44
N ASN A 41 -12.75 10.79 -10.29
CA ASN A 41 -14.14 10.68 -9.88
C ASN A 41 -14.31 11.29 -8.47
N GLU A 42 -15.46 11.10 -7.84
CA GLU A 42 -15.78 11.68 -6.53
C GLU A 42 -14.89 11.16 -5.38
N ILE A 43 -14.36 9.95 -5.48
CA ILE A 43 -13.72 9.24 -4.35
C ILE A 43 -12.24 8.92 -4.61
N GLU A 44 -11.73 9.18 -5.81
CA GLU A 44 -10.34 9.02 -6.17
C GLU A 44 -9.94 9.77 -7.45
N SER A 45 -8.65 10.03 -7.56
CA SER A 45 -7.99 10.33 -8.83
C SER A 45 -6.93 9.28 -9.12
N TYR A 46 -6.72 8.93 -10.38
CA TYR A 46 -5.67 8.01 -10.76
C TYR A 46 -5.08 8.36 -12.11
N LYS A 47 -3.76 8.18 -12.20
CA LYS A 47 -2.99 8.36 -13.43
C LYS A 47 -2.67 6.99 -14.01
N THR A 48 -3.07 6.76 -15.25
CA THR A 48 -2.62 5.63 -16.05
C THR A 48 -1.44 6.07 -16.92
N THR A 49 -0.43 5.22 -17.04
CA THR A 49 0.72 5.41 -17.93
C THR A 49 0.88 4.15 -18.75
N HIS A 50 0.78 4.29 -20.07
CA HIS A 50 0.92 3.18 -21.01
C HIS A 50 2.34 3.13 -21.55
N PHE A 51 2.90 1.93 -21.63
CA PHE A 51 4.24 1.69 -22.15
C PHE A 51 4.18 0.86 -23.44
N LYS A 52 5.26 0.93 -24.23
CA LYS A 52 5.40 0.22 -25.51
C LYS A 52 5.30 -1.31 -25.37
N ASP A 53 5.71 -1.87 -24.24
CA ASP A 53 5.77 -3.32 -24.02
C ASP A 53 4.47 -3.90 -23.43
N ASP A 54 3.31 -3.36 -23.83
CA ASP A 54 1.98 -3.77 -23.33
C ASP A 54 1.86 -3.78 -21.79
N LYS A 55 2.56 -2.84 -21.15
CA LYS A 55 2.48 -2.60 -19.71
C LYS A 55 1.67 -1.34 -19.44
N VAL A 56 0.89 -1.38 -18.36
CA VAL A 56 0.15 -0.23 -17.84
C VAL A 56 0.52 -0.04 -16.39
N PHE A 57 0.98 1.16 -16.04
CA PHE A 57 1.18 1.55 -14.66
C PHE A 57 0.05 2.46 -14.19
N ILE A 58 -0.51 2.15 -13.04
CA ILE A 58 -1.57 2.92 -12.40
C ILE A 58 -1.03 3.49 -11.09
N ARG A 59 -1.16 4.80 -10.91
CA ARG A 59 -1.01 5.45 -9.61
C ARG A 59 -2.35 5.99 -9.15
N VAL A 60 -2.85 5.46 -8.04
CA VAL A 60 -4.14 5.81 -7.46
C VAL A 60 -3.93 6.73 -6.25
N HIS A 61 -4.70 7.80 -6.19
CA HIS A 61 -4.80 8.71 -5.06
C HIS A 61 -6.25 8.73 -4.54
N PRO A 62 -6.53 8.05 -3.42
CA PRO A 62 -7.87 8.02 -2.81
C PRO A 62 -8.25 9.40 -2.26
N GLU A 63 -9.46 9.89 -2.56
CA GLU A 63 -9.99 11.18 -2.08
C GLU A 63 -10.97 10.93 -0.92
N ILE A 64 -10.47 10.37 0.18
CA ILE A 64 -11.29 10.02 1.35
C ILE A 64 -11.29 11.18 2.34
N SER A 65 -12.47 11.78 2.56
CA SER A 65 -12.66 12.95 3.41
C SER A 65 -13.52 12.67 4.65
N ASP A 66 -14.27 11.56 4.65
CA ASP A 66 -15.18 11.15 5.71
C ASP A 66 -15.49 9.64 5.66
N GLY A 67 -16.31 9.15 6.59
CA GLY A 67 -16.72 7.74 6.62
C GLY A 67 -17.59 7.31 5.43
N SER A 68 -18.32 8.23 4.80
CA SER A 68 -19.19 7.95 3.66
C SER A 68 -18.36 7.68 2.40
N THR A 69 -17.39 8.56 2.11
CA THR A 69 -16.41 8.42 1.04
C THR A 69 -15.52 7.19 1.24
N LEU A 70 -15.12 6.89 2.49
CA LEU A 70 -14.43 5.64 2.82
C LEU A 70 -15.29 4.41 2.47
N THR A 71 -16.56 4.40 2.87
CA THR A 71 -17.48 3.29 2.59
C THR A 71 -17.69 3.10 1.09
N LYS A 72 -17.90 4.20 0.34
CA LYS A 72 -17.98 4.16 -1.13
C LYS A 72 -16.72 3.56 -1.74
N TYR A 73 -15.55 3.97 -1.26
CA TYR A 73 -14.26 3.48 -1.75
C TYR A 73 -14.11 1.97 -1.52
N VAL A 74 -14.35 1.49 -0.30
CA VAL A 74 -14.29 0.06 0.04
C VAL A 74 -15.26 -0.76 -0.80
N ASN A 75 -16.49 -0.26 -1.02
CA ASN A 75 -17.48 -0.93 -1.86
C ASN A 75 -17.03 -1.01 -3.32
N GLN A 76 -16.47 0.08 -3.87
CA GLN A 76 -15.95 0.10 -5.23
C GLN A 76 -14.77 -0.88 -5.40
N ARG A 77 -13.87 -0.96 -4.41
CA ARG A 77 -12.79 -1.95 -4.44
C ARG A 77 -13.28 -3.36 -4.35
N THR A 78 -14.22 -3.64 -3.45
CA THR A 78 -14.85 -4.95 -3.35
C THR A 78 -15.50 -5.38 -4.67
N ALA A 79 -16.15 -4.46 -5.39
CA ALA A 79 -16.68 -4.72 -6.72
C ALA A 79 -15.55 -5.05 -7.73
N THR A 80 -14.46 -4.28 -7.69
CA THR A 80 -13.28 -4.53 -8.54
C THR A 80 -12.68 -5.92 -8.29
N LEU A 81 -12.52 -6.33 -7.02
CA LEU A 81 -12.01 -7.66 -6.68
C LEU A 81 -12.91 -8.77 -7.21
N LYS A 82 -14.24 -8.59 -7.16
CA LYS A 82 -15.20 -9.55 -7.73
C LYS A 82 -15.05 -9.64 -9.24
N TYR A 83 -14.94 -8.51 -9.94
CA TYR A 83 -14.71 -8.49 -11.38
C TYR A 83 -13.41 -9.22 -11.76
N LEU A 84 -12.32 -8.92 -11.07
CA LEU A 84 -11.01 -9.52 -11.29
C LEU A 84 -11.01 -11.03 -11.02
N SER A 85 -11.54 -11.45 -9.88
CA SER A 85 -11.61 -12.86 -9.50
C SER A 85 -12.42 -13.68 -10.51
N ASN A 86 -13.52 -13.13 -11.03
CA ASN A 86 -14.42 -13.82 -11.97
C ASN A 86 -13.93 -13.80 -13.42
N THR A 87 -13.28 -12.72 -13.86
CA THR A 87 -12.97 -12.49 -15.29
C THR A 87 -11.49 -12.69 -15.61
N HIS A 88 -10.63 -12.48 -14.62
CA HIS A 88 -9.16 -12.45 -14.76
C HIS A 88 -8.48 -13.36 -13.75
N GLY A 89 -9.14 -14.42 -13.27
CA GLY A 89 -8.72 -15.20 -12.09
C GLY A 89 -7.27 -15.71 -12.12
N ASP A 90 -6.76 -16.08 -13.30
CA ASP A 90 -5.38 -16.57 -13.46
C ASP A 90 -4.35 -15.45 -13.66
N THR A 91 -4.79 -14.22 -13.92
CA THR A 91 -3.91 -13.05 -14.04
C THR A 91 -3.31 -12.70 -12.69
N ILE A 92 -2.03 -12.37 -12.71
CA ILE A 92 -1.29 -11.88 -11.55
C ILE A 92 -1.41 -10.35 -11.50
N VAL A 93 -1.82 -9.80 -10.36
CA VAL A 93 -1.99 -8.35 -10.16
C VAL A 93 -1.20 -7.85 -8.96
N ASP A 94 -0.78 -6.59 -9.01
CA ASP A 94 -0.29 -5.88 -7.83
C ASP A 94 -1.49 -5.47 -6.97
N ALA A 95 -1.44 -5.75 -5.66
CA ALA A 95 -2.49 -5.36 -4.71
C ALA A 95 -1.88 -4.82 -3.41
N VAL A 96 -2.58 -3.85 -2.80
CA VAL A 96 -2.29 -3.35 -1.47
C VAL A 96 -3.26 -3.97 -0.48
N ILE A 97 -2.75 -4.69 0.50
CA ILE A 97 -3.51 -5.26 1.61
C ILE A 97 -3.33 -4.34 2.81
N THR A 98 -4.43 -3.76 3.27
CA THR A 98 -4.49 -2.92 4.48
C THR A 98 -5.09 -3.72 5.62
N PHE A 99 -4.46 -3.71 6.79
CA PHE A 99 -4.89 -4.47 7.95
C PHE A 99 -5.88 -3.68 8.83
N ASN A 100 -6.74 -4.39 9.56
CA ASN A 100 -7.68 -3.76 10.52
C ASN A 100 -6.95 -3.04 11.67
N ASP A 101 -5.79 -3.56 12.07
CA ASP A 101 -4.95 -3.02 13.14
C ASP A 101 -3.51 -2.83 12.67
N LYS A 102 -2.66 -2.20 13.49
CA LYS A 102 -1.20 -2.22 13.30
C LYS A 102 -0.67 -3.58 13.76
N TYR A 103 -0.11 -4.39 12.87
CA TYR A 103 0.36 -5.74 13.16
C TYR A 103 1.80 -5.76 13.65
N PRO A 104 2.12 -6.44 14.76
CA PRO A 104 3.50 -6.79 15.07
C PRO A 104 4.14 -7.55 13.91
N ILE A 105 5.45 -7.38 13.70
CA ILE A 105 6.19 -7.97 12.58
C ILE A 105 5.99 -9.49 12.49
N GLU A 106 5.95 -10.20 13.62
CA GLU A 106 5.75 -11.65 13.66
C GLU A 106 4.36 -12.07 13.16
N ALA A 107 3.31 -11.36 13.60
CA ALA A 107 1.94 -11.62 13.17
C ALA A 107 1.76 -11.32 11.68
N TYR A 108 2.42 -10.25 11.20
CA TYR A 108 2.49 -9.90 9.78
C TYR A 108 3.17 -11.00 8.95
N ARG A 109 4.35 -11.48 9.37
CA ARG A 109 5.06 -12.58 8.67
C ARG A 109 4.23 -13.86 8.62
N SER A 110 3.56 -14.19 9.71
CA SER A 110 2.63 -15.32 9.76
C SER A 110 1.49 -15.18 8.75
N PHE A 111 0.92 -13.97 8.61
CA PHE A 111 -0.07 -13.66 7.58
C PHE A 111 0.49 -13.90 6.17
N MET A 112 1.65 -13.32 5.83
CA MET A 112 2.26 -13.46 4.51
C MET A 112 2.52 -14.93 4.15
N ASN A 113 3.08 -15.70 5.11
CA ASN A 113 3.34 -17.13 4.93
C ASN A 113 2.05 -17.94 4.73
N SER A 114 0.97 -17.62 5.45
CA SER A 114 -0.30 -18.36 5.35
C SER A 114 -0.96 -18.28 3.98
N TYR A 115 -0.66 -17.23 3.21
CA TYR A 115 -1.18 -17.02 1.86
C TYR A 115 -0.13 -17.22 0.76
N GLY A 116 1.12 -17.54 1.11
CA GLY A 116 2.22 -17.69 0.15
C GLY A 116 2.54 -16.39 -0.60
N LEU A 117 2.42 -15.25 0.07
CA LEU A 117 2.57 -13.93 -0.55
C LEU A 117 4.02 -13.46 -0.58
N GLU A 118 4.37 -12.78 -1.67
CA GLU A 118 5.63 -12.05 -1.79
C GLU A 118 5.43 -10.57 -1.45
N GLU A 119 6.16 -10.07 -0.47
CA GLU A 119 6.18 -8.64 -0.13
C GLU A 119 6.93 -7.87 -1.22
N LEU A 120 6.35 -6.81 -1.78
CA LEU A 120 7.04 -5.86 -2.67
C LEU A 120 7.44 -4.59 -1.91
N SER A 121 6.53 -4.10 -1.07
CA SER A 121 6.78 -2.99 -0.16
C SER A 121 5.77 -3.05 0.97
N TYR A 122 6.04 -2.35 2.07
CA TYR A 122 5.11 -2.27 3.19
C TYR A 122 5.15 -0.88 3.82
N MET A 123 4.01 -0.50 4.37
CA MET A 123 3.90 0.65 5.22
C MET A 123 3.99 0.20 6.67
N TYR A 124 4.79 0.93 7.45
CA TYR A 124 5.03 0.63 8.85
C TYR A 124 4.76 1.85 9.73
N ASN A 125 4.59 1.55 11.02
CA ASN A 125 4.56 2.49 12.10
C ASN A 125 5.88 2.41 12.88
N SER A 126 6.49 3.55 13.17
CA SER A 126 7.68 3.67 14.03
C SER A 126 7.29 3.98 15.48
N TYR A 127 8.23 3.78 16.40
CA TYR A 127 8.15 4.26 17.77
C TYR A 127 9.33 5.20 18.08
N PRO A 128 9.13 6.40 18.68
CA PRO A 128 7.86 7.08 18.92
C PRO A 128 7.02 7.23 17.64
N GLU A 129 5.70 7.46 17.82
CA GLU A 129 4.72 7.28 16.75
C GLU A 129 5.04 8.10 15.49
N GLY A 130 5.32 7.39 14.40
CA GLY A 130 5.53 7.91 13.06
C GLY A 130 5.09 6.88 12.02
N MET A 131 5.07 7.28 10.75
CA MET A 131 4.65 6.43 9.63
C MET A 131 5.67 6.54 8.52
N GLY A 132 6.00 5.41 7.89
CA GLY A 132 6.91 5.35 6.76
C GLY A 132 6.60 4.19 5.84
N VAL A 133 7.26 4.17 4.68
CA VAL A 133 7.13 3.13 3.66
C VAL A 133 8.51 2.61 3.33
N LEU A 134 8.66 1.29 3.31
CA LEU A 134 9.89 0.62 2.88
C LEU A 134 9.61 -0.37 1.76
N SER A 135 10.55 -0.43 0.82
CA SER A 135 10.61 -1.50 -0.17
C SER A 135 11.16 -2.77 0.48
N ASN A 136 10.73 -3.94 0.01
CA ASN A 136 11.29 -5.24 0.41
C ASN A 136 12.80 -5.35 0.07
N GLU A 137 13.27 -4.57 -0.92
CA GLU A 137 14.67 -4.46 -1.32
C GLU A 137 15.52 -3.64 -0.34
N THR A 138 14.90 -2.96 0.63
CA THR A 138 15.64 -2.14 1.59
C THR A 138 16.54 -3.05 2.43
N PRO A 139 17.87 -2.88 2.39
CA PRO A 139 18.77 -3.76 3.13
C PRO A 139 18.50 -3.69 4.63
N THR A 140 18.38 -4.84 5.30
CA THR A 140 18.21 -4.91 6.77
C THR A 140 19.33 -4.17 7.51
N LYS A 141 20.54 -4.13 6.94
CA LYS A 141 21.66 -3.37 7.47
C LYS A 141 21.36 -1.87 7.52
N LEU A 142 20.70 -1.32 6.50
CA LEU A 142 20.33 0.10 6.45
C LEU A 142 19.29 0.42 7.52
N ILE A 143 18.26 -0.43 7.67
CA ILE A 143 17.23 -0.30 8.71
C ILE A 143 17.89 -0.25 10.10
N LYS A 144 18.75 -1.22 10.41
CA LYS A 144 19.48 -1.27 11.69
C LYS A 144 20.38 -0.07 11.91
N GLN A 145 21.12 0.36 10.88
CA GLN A 145 21.97 1.54 10.97
C GLN A 145 21.16 2.81 11.25
N THR A 146 19.99 2.96 10.64
CA THR A 146 19.07 4.06 10.92
C THR A 146 18.56 4.01 12.36
N GLU A 147 18.16 2.83 12.84
CA GLU A 147 17.74 2.62 14.23
C GLU A 147 18.85 2.93 15.23
N GLU A 148 20.08 2.45 15.00
CA GLU A 148 21.24 2.72 15.87
C GLU A 148 21.59 4.22 15.89
N ASN A 149 21.58 4.88 14.73
CA ASN A 149 21.92 6.30 14.62
C ASN A 149 20.90 7.19 15.34
N ILE A 150 19.60 6.90 15.18
CA ILE A 150 18.53 7.63 15.86
C ILE A 150 18.47 7.24 17.35
N GLY A 151 18.67 5.95 17.65
CA GLY A 151 18.64 5.35 18.98
C GLY A 151 19.65 5.94 19.96
N ARG A 152 20.76 6.50 19.45
CA ARG A 152 21.73 7.28 20.26
C ARG A 152 21.10 8.47 20.98
N ASN A 153 20.05 9.06 20.41
CA ASN A 153 19.33 10.21 20.97
C ASN A 153 17.96 9.83 21.55
N TYR A 154 17.46 8.61 21.27
CA TYR A 154 16.14 8.12 21.67
C TYR A 154 16.23 6.62 22.00
N THR A 155 16.42 6.29 23.28
CA THR A 155 16.76 4.93 23.75
C THR A 155 15.78 3.82 23.34
N ASP A 156 14.53 4.18 23.07
CA ASP A 156 13.48 3.22 22.75
C ASP A 156 13.07 3.25 21.27
N PHE A 157 13.80 3.98 20.42
CA PHE A 157 13.41 4.15 19.01
C PHE A 157 13.37 2.83 18.25
N LYS A 158 12.28 2.62 17.51
CA LYS A 158 12.14 1.55 16.53
C LYS A 158 11.69 2.16 15.23
N LEU A 159 12.45 1.92 14.16
CA LEU A 159 12.05 2.36 12.84
C LEU A 159 10.81 1.58 12.44
N ILE A 160 10.82 0.26 12.59
CA ILE A 160 9.68 -0.60 12.27
C ILE A 160 9.16 -1.23 13.56
N ASP A 161 8.13 -0.63 14.16
CA ASP A 161 7.43 -1.23 15.31
C ASP A 161 6.31 -2.17 14.83
N LYS A 162 5.46 -1.69 13.91
CA LYS A 162 4.30 -2.44 13.41
C LYS A 162 4.07 -2.22 11.92
N ILE A 163 3.48 -3.21 11.27
CA ILE A 163 3.09 -3.17 9.86
C ILE A 163 1.63 -2.78 9.73
N VAL A 164 1.35 -2.00 8.71
CA VAL A 164 0.06 -1.34 8.53
C VAL A 164 -0.60 -1.79 7.23
N SER A 165 0.19 -1.85 6.16
CA SER A 165 -0.24 -2.40 4.90
C SER A 165 0.95 -2.98 4.17
N VAL A 166 0.67 -3.85 3.20
CA VAL A 166 1.66 -4.47 2.34
C VAL A 166 1.20 -4.38 0.90
N LYS A 167 2.13 -4.01 0.01
CA LYS A 167 1.98 -4.22 -1.42
C LYS A 167 2.55 -5.59 -1.76
N THR A 168 1.77 -6.39 -2.48
CA THR A 168 2.13 -7.75 -2.90
C THR A 168 1.72 -8.00 -4.34
N ARG A 169 2.13 -9.14 -4.88
CA ARG A 169 1.73 -9.64 -6.18
C ARG A 169 1.00 -10.98 -6.00
N ILE A 170 -0.21 -11.08 -6.55
CA ILE A 170 -1.10 -12.21 -6.28
C ILE A 170 -1.99 -12.52 -7.48
N HIS A 171 -2.40 -13.79 -7.63
CA HIS A 171 -3.44 -14.15 -8.58
C HIS A 171 -4.78 -13.52 -8.22
N ALA A 172 -5.49 -12.98 -9.22
CA ALA A 172 -6.76 -12.31 -9.03
C ALA A 172 -7.82 -13.20 -8.37
N LYS A 173 -7.79 -14.52 -8.61
CA LYS A 173 -8.71 -15.48 -7.98
C LYS A 173 -8.61 -15.52 -6.45
N ASP A 174 -7.45 -15.19 -5.88
CA ASP A 174 -7.20 -15.22 -4.43
C ASP A 174 -7.59 -13.92 -3.71
N LEU A 175 -7.87 -12.83 -4.44
CA LEU A 175 -8.14 -11.51 -3.85
C LEU A 175 -9.32 -11.52 -2.86
N LEU A 176 -10.43 -12.16 -3.23
CA LEU A 176 -11.62 -12.25 -2.37
C LEU A 176 -11.38 -13.11 -1.13
N ARG A 177 -10.54 -14.16 -1.25
CA ARG A 177 -10.15 -15.02 -0.13
C ARG A 177 -9.37 -14.23 0.92
N ILE A 178 -8.49 -13.32 0.49
CA ILE A 178 -7.74 -12.44 1.38
C ILE A 178 -8.62 -11.35 1.97
N GLN A 179 -9.46 -10.70 1.16
CA GLN A 179 -10.39 -9.65 1.61
C GLN A 179 -11.35 -10.15 2.71
N SER A 180 -11.64 -11.44 2.73
CA SER A 180 -12.51 -12.08 3.73
C SER A 180 -11.78 -12.46 5.03
N ASP A 181 -10.45 -12.31 5.10
CA ASP A 181 -9.71 -12.55 6.34
C ASP A 181 -10.04 -11.47 7.38
N LYS A 182 -10.41 -11.89 8.59
CA LYS A 182 -10.72 -11.00 9.72
C LYS A 182 -9.62 -10.00 10.08
N ARG A 183 -8.38 -10.26 9.64
CA ARG A 183 -7.21 -9.40 9.86
C ARG A 183 -7.15 -8.25 8.85
N VAL A 184 -7.80 -8.41 7.71
CA VAL A 184 -7.73 -7.50 6.56
C VAL A 184 -8.91 -6.54 6.61
N PHE A 185 -8.60 -5.26 6.46
CA PHE A 185 -9.59 -4.20 6.26
C PHE A 185 -9.98 -4.10 4.79
N LEU A 186 -8.96 -3.99 3.92
CA LEU A 186 -9.14 -3.73 2.50
C LEU A 186 -8.04 -4.38 1.69
N VAL A 187 -8.42 -5.02 0.58
CA VAL A 187 -7.52 -5.39 -0.52
C VAL A 187 -7.84 -4.49 -1.69
N ASP A 188 -6.83 -3.82 -2.21
CA ASP A 188 -6.99 -2.86 -3.29
C ASP A 188 -6.02 -3.13 -4.43
N ALA A 189 -6.57 -3.55 -5.57
CA ALA A 189 -5.84 -3.79 -6.82
C ALA A 189 -5.88 -2.57 -7.77
N GLY A 190 -6.59 -1.51 -7.41
CA GLY A 190 -6.84 -0.34 -8.25
C GLY A 190 -8.25 -0.34 -8.87
N PRO A 191 -8.50 0.55 -9.83
CA PRO A 191 -9.82 0.78 -10.39
C PRO A 191 -10.17 -0.21 -11.52
N GLU A 192 -11.42 -0.69 -11.52
CA GLU A 192 -11.94 -1.73 -12.42
C GLU A 192 -11.86 -1.36 -13.91
N ASP A 193 -12.12 -0.10 -14.25
CA ASP A 193 -12.16 0.38 -15.64
C ASP A 193 -10.81 0.18 -16.35
N VAL A 194 -9.70 0.34 -15.64
CA VAL A 194 -8.37 0.14 -16.24
C VAL A 194 -8.17 -1.31 -16.66
N TYR A 195 -8.67 -2.27 -15.89
CA TYR A 195 -8.64 -3.69 -16.24
C TYR A 195 -9.59 -4.06 -17.38
N ARG A 196 -10.70 -3.33 -17.53
CA ARG A 196 -11.61 -3.50 -18.69
C ARG A 196 -10.99 -2.98 -19.97
N GLU A 197 -10.37 -1.80 -19.91
CA GLU A 197 -9.76 -1.13 -21.05
C GLU A 197 -8.44 -1.77 -21.50
N ASN A 198 -7.77 -2.51 -20.60
CA ASN A 198 -6.43 -3.08 -20.82
C ASN A 198 -6.39 -4.58 -20.49
N SER A 199 -7.41 -5.32 -20.89
CA SER A 199 -7.63 -6.73 -20.50
C SER A 199 -6.51 -7.71 -20.89
N ASN A 200 -5.68 -7.36 -21.88
CA ASN A 200 -4.57 -8.18 -22.38
C ASN A 200 -3.19 -7.67 -21.93
N LYS A 201 -3.14 -6.67 -21.05
CA LYS A 201 -1.89 -6.00 -20.65
C LYS A 201 -1.48 -6.38 -19.25
N GLU A 202 -0.17 -6.31 -19.00
CA GLU A 202 0.35 -6.40 -17.63
C GLU A 202 0.09 -5.08 -16.90
N ILE A 203 -0.70 -5.15 -15.83
CA ILE A 203 -1.09 -3.98 -15.04
C ILE A 203 -0.32 -3.96 -13.72
N ARG A 204 0.34 -2.83 -13.45
CA ARG A 204 1.06 -2.54 -12.21
C ARG A 204 0.36 -1.41 -11.47
N THR A 205 -0.10 -1.67 -10.26
CA THR A 205 -0.83 -0.68 -9.46
C THR A 205 0.01 -0.20 -8.29
N THR A 206 -0.02 1.10 -8.02
CA THR A 206 0.45 1.71 -6.78
C THR A 206 -0.64 2.61 -6.23
N ILE A 207 -0.85 2.55 -4.92
CA ILE A 207 -1.93 3.27 -4.25
C ILE A 207 -1.29 4.13 -3.18
N ASP A 208 -1.59 5.43 -3.22
CA ASP A 208 -1.16 6.35 -2.17
C ASP A 208 -1.87 5.91 -0.86
N TYR A 209 -1.06 5.58 0.15
CA TYR A 209 -1.50 4.83 1.33
C TYR A 209 -2.65 5.49 2.10
N ILE A 210 -3.66 4.68 2.46
CA ILE A 210 -4.95 5.12 3.04
C ILE A 210 -4.91 5.25 4.58
N TYR A 211 -3.85 4.79 5.25
CA TYR A 211 -3.84 4.59 6.71
C TYR A 211 -4.16 5.79 7.60
N PRO A 212 -3.58 6.99 7.36
CA PRO A 212 -3.90 8.15 8.19
C PRO A 212 -5.37 8.57 8.09
N VAL A 213 -6.02 8.15 7.00
CA VAL A 213 -7.35 8.61 6.62
C VAL A 213 -8.42 7.73 7.26
N TYR A 214 -8.29 6.39 7.20
CA TYR A 214 -9.34 5.53 7.76
C TYR A 214 -9.36 5.47 9.30
N ILE A 215 -8.22 5.64 10.00
CA ILE A 215 -8.23 5.70 11.48
C ILE A 215 -9.09 6.87 11.98
N LYS A 216 -9.09 8.00 11.26
CA LYS A 216 -9.90 9.17 11.63
C LYS A 216 -11.40 8.92 11.53
N PHE A 217 -11.80 7.97 10.68
CA PHE A 217 -13.21 7.70 10.37
C PHE A 217 -13.69 6.34 10.86
N GLY A 218 -12.79 5.54 11.45
CA GLY A 218 -13.05 4.20 11.97
C GLY A 218 -12.56 4.06 13.40
N ARG A 219 -13.37 4.54 14.34
CA ARG A 219 -13.59 3.99 15.69
C ARG A 219 -14.92 4.51 16.22
#